data_AF-A0A2X1PLB7-F1
#
_entry.id   AF-A0A2X1PLB7-F1
#
_cell.length_a   1.000
_cell.length_b   1.000
_cell.length_c   1.000
_cell.angle_alpha   90.00
_cell.angle_beta   90.00
_cell.angle_gamma   90.00
#
_symmetry.space_group_name_H-M   'P 1'
#
loop_
_entity.id
_entity.type
_entity.pdbx_description
1 polymer ?
#
loop_
_entity_poly.entity_id
_entity_poly.type
_entity_poly.pdbx_seq_one_letter_code
_entity_poly.pdbx_strand_id
1 'polypeptide(L)'
;MYFSIQSHVVYGFAGNKSATFPMQLLGVDVWALNTVQFSNHTQYGKWTGMVIPQEQIREIVTGLDNIEKLQECDALLSGYLGSAEQVDQILFALEANQTA
;
A
#
# COMPACT_ATOMS: atom_id res chain seq x y z
N MET A 1 -2.41 6.46 -12.90
CA MET A 1 -1.43 5.73 -12.05
C MET A 1 -2.16 4.85 -11.05
N TYR A 2 -1.54 3.81 -10.49
CA TYR A 2 -2.20 2.92 -9.51
C TYR A 2 -1.67 3.16 -8.10
N PHE A 3 -2.55 3.28 -7.13
CA PHE A 3 -2.18 3.39 -5.71
C PHE A 3 -2.33 2.03 -5.03
N SER A 4 -1.22 1.38 -4.70
CA SER A 4 -1.16 0.03 -4.15
C SER A 4 -0.87 0.03 -2.65
N ILE A 5 -1.87 -0.34 -1.84
CA ILE A 5 -1.78 -0.43 -0.38
C ILE A 5 -1.77 -1.90 0.06
N GLN A 6 -0.58 -2.48 0.26
CA GLN A 6 -0.40 -3.92 0.49
C GLN A 6 0.80 -4.20 1.40
N SER A 7 1.06 -5.47 1.73
CA SER A 7 2.25 -5.86 2.49
C SER A 7 3.56 -5.68 1.71
N HIS A 8 4.68 -5.66 2.42
CA HIS A 8 6.01 -5.75 1.81
C HIS A 8 6.95 -6.67 2.60
N VAL A 9 7.80 -7.40 1.89
CA VAL A 9 8.84 -8.26 2.44
C VAL A 9 10.21 -7.95 1.82
N VAL A 10 11.28 -7.95 2.62
CA VAL A 10 12.65 -7.69 2.12
C VAL A 10 13.19 -8.90 1.34
N TYR A 11 13.00 -10.12 1.86
CA TYR A 11 13.38 -11.39 1.22
C TYR A 11 12.14 -12.14 0.71
N GLY A 12 12.23 -12.65 -0.52
CA GLY A 12 11.09 -13.23 -1.25
C GLY A 12 10.30 -12.22 -2.07
N PHE A 13 9.17 -12.66 -2.64
CA PHE A 13 8.26 -11.86 -3.46
C PHE A 13 6.82 -12.03 -2.94
N ALA A 14 6.29 -10.98 -2.32
CA ALA A 14 4.91 -10.89 -1.86
C ALA A 14 4.47 -9.42 -1.76
N GLY A 15 3.16 -9.19 -1.83
CA GLY A 15 2.57 -7.85 -1.74
C GLY A 15 3.17 -6.88 -2.75
N ASN A 16 3.44 -5.64 -2.34
CA ASN A 16 3.99 -4.58 -3.20
C ASN A 16 5.31 -5.00 -3.87
N LYS A 17 6.16 -5.79 -3.20
CA LYS A 17 7.41 -6.27 -3.83
C LYS A 17 7.14 -7.17 -5.05
N SER A 18 6.04 -7.90 -5.07
CA SER A 18 5.64 -8.74 -6.21
C SER A 18 4.72 -8.03 -7.20
N ALA A 19 3.96 -7.02 -6.77
CA ALA A 19 2.97 -6.34 -7.59
C ALA A 19 3.58 -5.19 -8.41
N THR A 20 4.46 -4.38 -7.81
CA THR A 20 4.97 -3.14 -8.41
C THR A 20 5.70 -3.39 -9.73
N PHE A 21 6.68 -4.31 -9.75
CA PHE A 21 7.52 -4.50 -10.93
C PHE A 21 6.73 -5.01 -12.16
N PRO A 22 5.87 -6.04 -12.08
CA PRO A 22 5.04 -6.44 -13.22
C PRO A 22 4.11 -5.33 -13.72
N MET A 23 3.50 -4.54 -12.84
CA MET A 23 2.64 -3.41 -13.25
C MET A 23 3.45 -2.34 -13.99
N GLN A 24 4.61 -1.97 -13.47
CA GLN A 24 5.51 -1.01 -14.13
C GLN A 24 6.02 -1.52 -15.48
N LEU A 25 6.30 -2.83 -15.59
CA LEU A 25 6.68 -3.45 -16.87
C LEU A 25 5.56 -3.34 -17.92
N LEU A 26 4.30 -3.35 -17.48
CA LEU A 26 3.12 -3.19 -18.33
C LEU A 26 2.75 -1.71 -18.58
N GLY A 27 3.60 -0.76 -18.18
CA GLY A 27 3.39 0.67 -18.40
C GLY A 27 2.48 1.33 -17.38
N VAL A 28 2.12 0.65 -16.29
CA VAL A 28 1.35 1.22 -15.18
C VAL A 28 2.31 1.69 -14.09
N ASP A 29 2.40 3.01 -13.87
CA ASP A 29 3.13 3.54 -12.71
C ASP A 29 2.37 3.24 -11.42
N VAL A 30 3.10 2.93 -10.36
CA VAL A 30 2.56 2.43 -9.09
C VAL A 30 3.12 3.22 -7.92
N TRP A 31 2.22 3.81 -7.13
CA TRP A 31 2.53 4.38 -5.83
C TRP A 31 2.32 3.29 -4.77
N ALA A 32 3.40 2.74 -4.23
CA ALA A 32 3.32 1.65 -3.27
C ALA A 32 3.35 2.17 -1.83
N LEU A 33 2.28 1.91 -1.06
CA LEU A 33 2.21 2.14 0.37
C LEU A 33 2.15 0.79 1.09
N ASN A 34 3.08 0.57 2.02
CA ASN A 34 3.22 -0.71 2.69
C ASN A 34 2.36 -0.75 3.96
N THR A 35 1.58 -1.81 4.18
CA THR A 35 0.80 -2.04 5.40
C THR A 35 1.61 -2.73 6.49
N VAL A 36 2.64 -3.47 6.08
CA VAL A 36 3.67 -4.09 6.91
C VAL A 36 5.01 -4.04 6.19
N GLN A 37 6.09 -4.00 6.96
CA GLN A 37 7.46 -4.10 6.46
C GLN A 37 8.15 -5.25 7.21
N PHE A 38 8.20 -6.43 6.59
CA PHE A 38 8.80 -7.62 7.21
C PHE A 38 10.09 -8.08 6.50
N SER A 39 10.92 -8.83 7.20
CA SER A 39 12.13 -9.44 6.66
C SER A 39 11.80 -10.45 5.55
N ASN A 40 10.74 -11.24 5.71
CA ASN A 40 10.29 -12.30 4.83
C ASN A 40 8.84 -12.68 5.14
N HIS A 41 8.23 -13.56 4.33
CA HIS A 41 6.87 -14.03 4.62
C HIS A 41 6.80 -14.80 5.95
N THR A 42 5.64 -14.75 6.62
CA THR A 42 5.45 -15.34 7.97
C THR A 42 5.54 -16.87 8.00
N GLN A 43 5.30 -17.55 6.86
CA GLN A 43 5.39 -19.02 6.75
C GLN A 43 6.80 -19.60 6.98
N TYR A 44 7.86 -18.76 7.01
CA TYR A 44 9.22 -19.22 7.39
C TYR A 44 9.34 -19.52 8.89
N GLY A 45 8.35 -19.16 9.72
CA GLY A 45 8.37 -19.35 11.18
C GLY A 45 9.32 -18.43 11.94
N LYS A 46 10.31 -17.83 11.26
CA LYS A 46 11.17 -16.76 11.78
C LYS A 46 11.09 -15.55 10.85
N TRP A 47 10.72 -14.41 11.40
CA TRP A 47 10.65 -13.14 10.68
C TRP A 47 10.77 -11.98 11.68
N THR A 48 11.16 -10.81 11.19
CA THR A 48 11.21 -9.56 11.96
C THR A 48 10.61 -8.42 11.14
N GLY A 49 10.30 -7.30 11.80
CA GLY A 49 9.79 -6.10 11.15
C GLY A 49 8.62 -5.51 11.91
N MET A 50 7.81 -4.70 11.23
CA MET A 50 6.71 -3.96 11.86
C MET A 50 5.44 -3.94 11.02
N VAL A 51 4.30 -3.90 11.71
CA VAL A 51 3.05 -3.44 11.13
C VAL A 51 3.11 -1.92 11.08
N ILE A 52 2.75 -1.34 9.93
CA ILE A 52 2.72 0.11 9.77
C ILE A 52 1.52 0.66 10.55
N PRO A 53 1.70 1.67 11.41
CA PRO A 53 0.60 2.28 12.14
C PRO A 53 -0.50 2.78 11.19
N GLN A 54 -1.75 2.58 11.55
CA GLN A 54 -2.89 2.99 10.73
C GLN A 54 -2.87 4.50 10.44
N GLU A 55 -2.43 5.32 11.39
CA GLU A 55 -2.38 6.77 11.29
C GLU A 55 -1.46 7.20 10.14
N GLN A 56 -0.38 6.45 9.94
CA GLN A 56 0.57 6.70 8.86
C GLN A 56 -0.04 6.48 7.47
N ILE A 57 -0.98 5.54 7.33
CA ILE A 57 -1.71 5.35 6.06
C ILE A 57 -2.49 6.62 5.72
N ARG A 58 -3.26 7.13 6.69
CA ARG A 58 -4.04 8.36 6.53
C ARG A 58 -3.15 9.57 6.23
N GLU A 59 -2.08 9.75 6.99
CA GLU A 59 -1.16 10.88 6.80
C GLU A 59 -0.56 10.92 5.40
N ILE A 60 -0.15 9.76 4.85
CA ILE A 60 0.38 9.69 3.49
C ILE A 60 -0.70 9.97 2.45
N VAL A 61 -1.90 9.40 2.62
CA VAL A 61 -3.04 9.67 1.72
C VAL A 61 -3.35 11.18 1.69
N THR A 62 -3.46 11.82 2.86
CA THR A 62 -3.66 13.27 2.97
C THR A 62 -2.49 14.04 2.33
N GLY A 63 -1.26 13.56 2.49
CA GLY A 63 -0.09 14.13 1.82
C GLY A 63 -0.18 14.12 0.29
N LEU A 64 -0.68 13.01 -0.29
CA LEU A 64 -0.94 12.89 -1.73
C LEU A 64 -2.08 13.80 -2.20
N ASP A 65 -3.13 13.95 -1.38
CA ASP A 65 -4.25 14.83 -1.65
C ASP A 65 -3.85 16.31 -1.64
N ASN A 66 -3.03 16.71 -0.67
CA ASN A 66 -2.53 18.09 -0.52
C ASN A 66 -1.69 18.57 -1.72
N ILE A 67 -1.13 17.65 -2.50
CA ILE A 67 -0.41 17.96 -3.75
C ILE A 67 -1.24 17.65 -5.00
N GLU A 68 -2.54 17.45 -4.81
CA GLU A 68 -3.54 17.20 -5.86
C GLU A 68 -3.18 16.02 -6.76
N LYS A 69 -2.55 14.97 -6.21
CA LYS A 69 -2.15 13.79 -6.97
C LYS A 69 -3.17 12.67 -6.95
N LEU A 70 -4.07 12.63 -5.96
CA LEU A 70 -5.09 11.60 -5.90
C LEU A 70 -6.01 11.58 -7.13
N GLN A 71 -6.29 12.74 -7.76
CA GLN A 71 -7.07 12.83 -9.01
C GLN A 71 -6.38 12.15 -10.23
N GLU A 72 -5.06 11.91 -10.18
CA GLU A 72 -4.30 11.23 -11.25
C GLU A 72 -4.22 9.71 -11.03
N CYS A 73 -4.81 9.21 -9.94
CA CYS A 73 -4.85 7.79 -9.61
C CYS A 73 -6.11 7.14 -10.21
N ASP A 74 -5.90 6.23 -11.16
CA ASP A 74 -6.96 5.53 -11.90
C ASP A 74 -7.57 4.37 -11.08
N ALA A 75 -6.82 3.80 -10.15
CA ALA A 75 -7.24 2.65 -9.38
C ALA A 75 -6.50 2.52 -8.04
N LEU A 76 -7.23 2.09 -7.02
CA LEU A 76 -6.69 1.69 -5.73
C LEU A 76 -6.67 0.16 -5.64
N LEU A 77 -5.51 -0.40 -5.29
CA LEU A 77 -5.32 -1.82 -5.04
C LEU A 77 -5.04 -2.05 -3.55
N SER A 78 -5.90 -2.80 -2.87
CA SER A 78 -5.67 -3.21 -1.48
C SER A 78 -5.28 -4.69 -1.40
N GLY A 79 -4.47 -5.04 -0.40
CA GLY A 79 -3.94 -6.40 -0.20
C GLY A 79 -3.91 -6.78 1.27
N TYR A 80 -2.86 -7.50 1.68
CA TYR A 80 -2.70 -7.91 3.08
C TYR A 80 -2.70 -6.70 4.03
N LEU A 81 -3.50 -6.78 5.09
CA LEU A 81 -3.56 -5.80 6.17
C LEU A 81 -2.93 -6.39 7.43
N GLY A 82 -2.13 -5.59 8.14
CA GLY A 82 -1.45 -5.98 9.37
C GLY A 82 -2.33 -5.87 10.62
N SER A 83 -3.41 -5.11 10.56
CA SER A 83 -4.41 -4.99 11.64
C SER A 83 -5.79 -4.66 11.10
N ALA A 84 -6.84 -4.84 11.92
CA ALA A 84 -8.22 -4.57 11.51
C ALA A 84 -8.48 -3.07 11.35
N GLU A 85 -7.82 -2.25 12.17
CA GLU A 85 -7.96 -0.80 12.19
C GLU A 85 -7.42 -0.14 10.91
N GLN A 86 -6.53 -0.83 10.17
CA GLN A 86 -6.08 -0.37 8.85
C GLN A 86 -7.21 -0.36 7.81
N VAL A 87 -8.29 -1.14 7.97
CA VAL A 87 -9.42 -1.22 7.01
C VAL A 87 -10.06 0.16 6.82
N ASP A 88 -10.32 0.88 7.91
CA ASP A 88 -10.95 2.20 7.87
C ASP A 88 -10.10 3.23 7.11
N GLN A 89 -8.77 3.04 7.11
CA GLN A 89 -7.85 3.92 6.38
C GLN A 89 -7.83 3.62 4.87
N ILE A 90 -8.07 2.37 4.48
CA ILE A 90 -8.24 2.01 3.06
C ILE A 90 -9.54 2.60 2.52
N LEU A 91 -10.63 2.54 3.29
CA LEU A 91 -11.90 3.17 2.91
C LEU A 91 -11.75 4.68 2.77
N PHE A 92 -11.08 5.32 3.73
CA PHE A 92 -10.73 6.74 3.62
C PHE A 92 -9.95 7.06 2.35
N ALA A 93 -8.93 6.25 2.00
CA ALA A 93 -8.15 6.45 0.79
C ALA A 93 -8.97 6.31 -0.50
N LEU A 94 -9.93 5.38 -0.52
CA LEU A 94 -10.84 5.20 -1.64
C LEU A 94 -11.79 6.39 -1.79
N GLU A 95 -12.38 6.86 -0.69
CA GLU A 95 -13.27 8.03 -0.68
C GLU A 95 -12.55 9.30 -1.12
N ALA A 96 -11.34 9.55 -0.59
CA ALA A 96 -10.51 10.70 -0.96
C ALA A 96 -10.19 10.71 -2.46
N ASN A 97 -9.91 9.55 -3.06
CA ASN A 97 -9.67 9.41 -4.50
C ASN A 97 -10.92 9.63 -5.35
N GLN A 98 -12.12 9.35 -4.84
CA GLN A 98 -13.38 9.61 -5.56
C GLN A 98 -13.80 11.08 -5.54
N THR A 99 -13.35 11.82 -4.53
CA THR A 99 -13.68 13.25 -4.36
C THR A 99 -12.65 14.21 -4.95
N ALA A 100 -11.47 13.70 -5.30
CA ALA A 100 -10.39 14.44 -5.97
C ALA A 100 -10.63 14.52 -7.47
#